data_AF-A0AA39MRD0-F1
#
_entry.id   AF-A0AA39MRD0-F1
#
_cell.length_a   1.000
_cell.length_b   1.000
_cell.length_c   1.000
_cell.angle_alpha   90.00
_cell.angle_beta   90.00
_cell.angle_gamma   90.00
#
_symmetry.space_group_name_H-M   'P 1'
#
loop_
_entity.id
_entity.type
_entity.pdbx_description
1 polymer ?
#
loop_
_entity_poly.entity_id
_entity_poly.type
_entity_poly.pdbx_seq_one_letter_code
_entity_poly.pdbx_strand_id
1 'polypeptide(L)'
;NPNITSSKDDRISIASAALEKAISMLQPNGQFNVSSDTTYETAGRLYAQMAEFDRLTNQTKYKQALKQCFALAESVSSEFLTTTNYGYAAARAYDIYQDQDFLDLALTSWTSARRYTLSQEQIASGTTDVKQFNVSISC
;
A
#
# COMPACT_ATOMS: atom_id res chain seq x y z
N ASN A 1 -3.74 -5.45 30.71
CA ASN A 1 -2.59 -5.89 29.89
C ASN A 1 -2.72 -7.36 29.59
N PRO A 2 -3.02 -7.76 28.35
CA PRO A 2 -2.86 -9.17 27.97
C PRO A 2 -1.35 -9.50 27.98
N ASN A 3 -0.98 -10.58 28.68
CA ASN A 3 0.40 -11.09 28.66
C ASN A 3 0.63 -11.86 27.36
N ILE A 4 1.62 -11.44 26.57
CA ILE A 4 2.05 -12.21 25.40
C ILE A 4 2.96 -13.34 25.90
N THR A 5 2.45 -14.57 25.91
CA THR A 5 3.17 -15.74 26.42
C THR A 5 3.99 -16.48 25.37
N SER A 6 3.78 -16.20 24.08
CA SER A 6 4.53 -16.80 22.97
C SER A 6 5.89 -16.15 22.76
N SER A 7 6.88 -16.95 22.36
CA SER A 7 8.22 -16.46 22.05
C SER A 7 8.23 -15.58 20.79
N LYS A 8 9.31 -14.81 20.59
CA LYS A 8 9.46 -13.99 19.37
C LYS A 8 9.49 -14.89 18.12
N ASP A 9 10.19 -16.00 18.18
CA ASP A 9 10.37 -16.92 17.06
C ASP A 9 9.06 -17.62 16.70
N ASP A 10 8.26 -18.02 17.69
CA ASP A 10 6.92 -18.57 17.45
C ASP A 10 6.03 -17.55 16.74
N ARG A 11 6.06 -16.28 17.17
CA ARG A 11 5.27 -15.22 16.53
C ARG A 11 5.71 -14.95 15.09
N ILE A 12 7.02 -14.97 14.82
CA ILE A 12 7.56 -14.83 13.46
C ILE A 12 7.12 -16.01 12.59
N SER A 13 7.19 -17.24 13.11
CA SER A 13 6.76 -18.45 12.41
C SER A 13 5.28 -18.41 12.05
N ILE A 14 4.42 -18.07 13.02
CA ILE A 14 2.98 -17.91 12.81
C ILE A 14 2.68 -16.81 11.77
N ALA A 15 3.33 -15.65 11.88
CA ALA A 15 3.14 -14.55 10.94
C ALA A 15 3.60 -14.92 9.53
N SER A 16 4.76 -15.59 9.38
CA SER A 16 5.22 -16.07 8.08
C SER A 16 4.23 -17.05 7.49
N ALA A 17 3.75 -18.04 8.26
CA ALA A 17 2.80 -19.03 7.76
C ALA A 17 1.46 -18.39 7.34
N ALA A 18 0.98 -17.41 8.09
CA ALA A 18 -0.22 -16.65 7.74
C ALA A 18 -0.04 -15.85 6.44
N LEU A 19 1.13 -15.21 6.25
CA LEU A 19 1.45 -14.49 5.01
C LEU A 19 1.53 -15.44 3.82
N GLU A 20 2.23 -16.57 3.93
CA GLU A 20 2.26 -17.58 2.85
C GLU A 20 0.86 -18.08 2.51
N LYS A 21 0.01 -18.30 3.53
CA LYS A 21 -1.38 -18.70 3.31
C LYS A 21 -2.16 -17.60 2.58
N ALA A 22 -2.03 -16.35 2.97
CA ALA A 22 -2.70 -15.23 2.32
C ALA A 22 -2.22 -15.05 0.86
N ILE A 23 -0.92 -15.17 0.60
CA ILE A 23 -0.34 -15.12 -0.75
C ILE A 23 -0.90 -16.26 -1.61
N SER A 24 -1.03 -17.48 -1.07
CA SER A 24 -1.62 -18.60 -1.81
C SER A 24 -3.09 -18.42 -2.21
N MET A 25 -3.78 -17.46 -1.60
CA MET A 25 -5.17 -17.12 -1.89
C MET A 25 -5.31 -16.03 -2.95
N LEU A 26 -4.20 -15.41 -3.38
CA LEU A 26 -4.21 -14.49 -4.51
C LEU A 26 -4.52 -15.26 -5.80
N GLN A 27 -5.35 -14.63 -6.64
CA GLN A 27 -5.57 -15.04 -8.01
C GLN A 27 -4.30 -14.78 -8.85
N PRO A 28 -4.17 -15.38 -10.05
CA PRO A 28 -3.01 -15.18 -10.93
C PRO A 28 -2.73 -13.72 -11.31
N ASN A 29 -3.73 -12.84 -11.18
CA ASN A 29 -3.60 -11.40 -11.40
C ASN A 29 -3.18 -10.61 -10.15
N GLY A 30 -2.71 -11.30 -9.10
CA GLY A 30 -2.24 -10.68 -7.86
C GLY A 30 -3.37 -10.16 -6.95
N GLN A 31 -4.64 -10.40 -7.28
CA GLN A 31 -5.78 -9.89 -6.50
C GLN A 31 -6.46 -10.98 -5.69
N PHE A 32 -7.13 -10.61 -4.62
CA PHE A 32 -8.11 -11.52 -4.02
C PHE A 32 -9.37 -11.59 -4.88
N ASN A 33 -10.11 -12.69 -4.81
CA ASN A 33 -11.44 -12.75 -5.41
C ASN A 33 -12.32 -11.69 -4.75
N VAL A 34 -12.89 -10.78 -5.54
CA VAL A 34 -13.73 -9.69 -5.04
C VAL A 34 -15.07 -10.27 -4.59
N SER A 35 -15.48 -9.96 -3.36
CA SER A 35 -16.72 -10.45 -2.76
C SER A 35 -17.29 -9.40 -1.82
N SER A 36 -18.37 -9.71 -1.09
CA SER A 36 -18.88 -8.82 -0.03
C SER A 36 -17.84 -8.50 1.05
N ASP A 37 -16.88 -9.40 1.25
CA ASP A 37 -15.89 -9.32 2.33
C ASP A 37 -14.51 -8.83 1.85
N THR A 38 -14.33 -8.68 0.53
CA THR A 38 -13.03 -8.39 -0.10
C THR A 38 -13.18 -7.36 -1.22
N THR A 39 -12.53 -6.22 -1.07
CA THR A 39 -12.45 -5.19 -2.10
C THR A 39 -11.15 -5.32 -2.89
N TYR A 40 -11.09 -4.68 -4.07
CA TYR A 40 -9.87 -4.66 -4.90
C TYR A 40 -8.64 -4.12 -4.14
N GLU A 41 -8.84 -3.20 -3.20
CA GLU A 41 -7.74 -2.63 -2.41
C GLU A 41 -7.19 -3.56 -1.32
N THR A 42 -7.87 -4.67 -1.01
CA THR A 42 -7.46 -5.62 0.04
C THR A 42 -6.08 -6.22 -0.25
N ALA A 43 -5.75 -6.49 -1.53
CA ALA A 43 -4.44 -7.02 -1.88
C ALA A 43 -3.31 -6.04 -1.54
N GLY A 44 -3.52 -4.72 -1.71
CA GLY A 44 -2.56 -3.70 -1.29
C GLY A 44 -2.23 -3.76 0.21
N ARG A 45 -3.18 -4.16 1.06
CA ARG A 45 -2.92 -4.34 2.51
C ARG A 45 -2.01 -5.53 2.76
N LEU A 46 -2.21 -6.65 2.06
CA LEU A 46 -1.30 -7.80 2.13
C LEU A 46 0.12 -7.40 1.66
N TYR A 47 0.23 -6.63 0.58
CA TYR A 47 1.52 -6.20 0.05
C TYR A 47 2.31 -5.39 1.09
N ALA A 48 1.63 -4.48 1.80
CA ALA A 48 2.25 -3.73 2.89
C ALA A 48 2.72 -4.65 4.04
N GLN A 49 1.93 -5.67 4.39
CA GLN A 49 2.29 -6.62 5.43
C GLN A 49 3.50 -7.49 5.05
N MET A 50 3.64 -7.86 3.78
CA MET A 50 4.83 -8.56 3.27
C MET A 50 6.10 -7.72 3.46
N ALA A 51 6.06 -6.44 3.09
CA ALA A 51 7.18 -5.52 3.29
C ALA A 51 7.51 -5.29 4.78
N GLU A 52 6.49 -5.12 5.62
CA GLU A 52 6.66 -4.95 7.06
C GLU A 52 7.22 -6.21 7.75
N PHE A 53 6.84 -7.40 7.29
CA PHE A 53 7.41 -8.65 7.80
C PHE A 53 8.90 -8.73 7.51
N ASP A 54 9.29 -8.41 6.27
CA ASP A 54 10.69 -8.33 5.86
C ASP A 54 11.47 -7.31 6.71
N ARG A 55 10.89 -6.14 6.99
CA ARG A 55 11.46 -5.16 7.92
C ARG A 55 11.68 -5.73 9.32
N LEU A 56 10.65 -6.36 9.89
CA LEU A 56 10.67 -6.87 11.27
C LEU A 56 11.60 -8.07 11.45
N THR A 57 11.86 -8.81 10.37
CA THR A 57 12.74 -9.98 10.37
C THR A 57 14.12 -9.69 9.79
N ASN A 58 14.36 -8.46 9.31
CA ASN A 58 15.58 -8.05 8.61
C ASN A 58 15.90 -8.95 7.41
N GLN A 59 14.89 -9.20 6.57
CA GLN A 59 14.95 -10.03 5.37
C GLN A 59 14.43 -9.27 4.16
N THR A 60 14.65 -9.84 2.98
CA THR A 60 14.09 -9.34 1.71
C THR A 60 13.33 -10.45 0.98
N LYS A 61 12.69 -11.35 1.74
CA LYS A 61 12.04 -12.55 1.25
C LYS A 61 10.98 -12.23 0.20
N TYR A 62 10.23 -11.15 0.40
CA TYR A 62 9.06 -10.82 -0.41
C TYR A 62 9.33 -9.77 -1.48
N LYS A 63 10.53 -9.20 -1.55
CA LYS A 63 10.89 -8.12 -2.49
C LYS A 63 10.48 -8.45 -3.93
N GLN A 64 10.92 -9.60 -4.45
CA GLN A 64 10.64 -9.97 -5.85
C GLN A 64 9.16 -10.27 -6.10
N ALA A 65 8.50 -10.94 -5.14
CA ALA A 65 7.08 -11.22 -5.21
C ALA A 65 6.26 -9.91 -5.24
N LEU A 66 6.65 -8.90 -4.45
CA LEU A 66 6.03 -7.59 -4.45
C LEU A 66 6.16 -6.90 -5.81
N LYS A 67 7.34 -6.89 -6.44
CA LYS A 67 7.52 -6.33 -7.79
C LYS A 67 6.54 -6.95 -8.80
N GLN A 68 6.41 -8.27 -8.78
CA GLN A 68 5.46 -8.99 -9.63
C GLN A 68 4.01 -8.64 -9.30
N CYS A 69 3.67 -8.61 -8.01
CA CYS A 69 2.33 -8.29 -7.53
C CYS A 69 1.87 -6.87 -7.93
N PHE A 70 2.78 -5.88 -7.91
CA PHE A 70 2.49 -4.53 -8.39
C PHE A 70 2.26 -4.48 -9.90
N ALA A 71 3.10 -5.14 -10.70
CA ALA A 71 2.91 -5.22 -12.15
C ALA A 71 1.58 -5.92 -12.52
N LEU A 72 1.20 -6.95 -11.77
CA LEU A 72 -0.08 -7.62 -11.94
C LEU A 72 -1.26 -6.72 -11.56
N ALA A 73 -1.18 -5.98 -10.45
CA ALA A 73 -2.22 -5.02 -10.07
C ALA A 73 -2.44 -3.94 -11.14
N GLU A 74 -1.35 -3.40 -11.69
CA GLU A 74 -1.37 -2.43 -12.79
C GLU A 74 -2.05 -2.99 -14.04
N SER A 75 -1.80 -4.27 -14.37
CA SER A 75 -2.45 -4.93 -15.52
C SER A 75 -3.96 -5.09 -15.38
N VAL A 76 -4.47 -5.12 -14.14
CA VAL A 76 -5.92 -5.19 -13.85
C VAL A 76 -6.56 -3.81 -13.86
N SER A 77 -5.87 -2.81 -13.33
CA SER A 77 -6.33 -1.42 -13.31
C SER A 77 -5.14 -0.48 -13.40
N SER A 78 -5.06 0.31 -14.48
CA SER A 78 -4.03 1.34 -14.63
C SER A 78 -4.14 2.47 -13.58
N GLU A 79 -5.29 2.58 -12.92
CA GLU A 79 -5.55 3.58 -11.87
C GLU A 79 -5.40 3.03 -10.46
N PHE A 80 -4.86 1.82 -10.27
CA PHE A 80 -4.77 1.19 -8.95
C PHE A 80 -3.99 2.01 -7.91
N LEU A 81 -3.09 2.90 -8.33
CA LEU A 81 -2.35 3.80 -7.43
C LEU A 81 -3.18 4.99 -6.94
N THR A 82 -4.38 5.21 -7.47
CA THR A 82 -5.36 6.15 -6.89
C THR A 82 -5.89 5.63 -5.54
N THR A 83 -5.90 4.30 -5.34
CA THR A 83 -6.20 3.69 -4.05
C THR A 83 -5.00 3.76 -3.10
N THR A 84 -5.23 4.30 -1.90
CA THR A 84 -4.17 4.61 -0.92
C THR A 84 -3.43 3.38 -0.40
N ASN A 85 -4.07 2.21 -0.37
CA ASN A 85 -3.45 0.98 0.14
C ASN A 85 -2.24 0.52 -0.70
N TYR A 86 -2.30 0.65 -2.03
CA TYR A 86 -1.18 0.29 -2.91
C TYR A 86 -0.03 1.28 -2.81
N GLY A 87 -0.33 2.58 -2.76
CA GLY A 87 0.67 3.62 -2.51
C GLY A 87 1.37 3.47 -1.17
N TYR A 88 0.61 3.16 -0.12
CA TYR A 88 1.16 2.87 1.21
C TYR A 88 2.08 1.65 1.18
N ALA A 89 1.66 0.56 0.52
CA ALA A 89 2.50 -0.63 0.35
C ALA A 89 3.80 -0.33 -0.41
N ALA A 90 3.73 0.47 -1.47
CA ALA A 90 4.91 0.87 -2.25
C ALA A 90 5.87 1.73 -1.41
N ALA A 91 5.35 2.70 -0.64
CA ALA A 91 6.16 3.51 0.25
C ALA A 91 6.86 2.67 1.33
N ARG A 92 6.14 1.70 1.93
CA ARG A 92 6.73 0.72 2.85
C ARG A 92 7.80 -0.12 2.18
N ALA A 93 7.53 -0.66 1.00
CA ALA A 93 8.51 -1.46 0.27
C ALA A 93 9.77 -0.66 -0.09
N TYR A 94 9.64 0.62 -0.46
CA TYR A 94 10.79 1.48 -0.73
C TYR A 94 11.65 1.73 0.52
N ASP A 95 11.02 2.05 1.67
CA ASP A 95 11.72 2.27 2.93
C ASP A 95 12.64 1.08 3.29
N ILE A 96 12.19 -0.14 2.99
CA ILE A 96 12.89 -1.39 3.32
C ILE A 96 13.88 -1.84 2.29
N TYR A 97 13.50 -1.80 1.01
CA TYR A 97 14.29 -2.39 -0.06
C TYR A 97 15.16 -1.38 -0.80
N GLN A 98 14.92 -0.08 -0.61
CA GLN A 98 15.59 1.03 -1.29
C GLN A 98 15.63 0.83 -2.81
N ASP A 99 14.55 0.27 -3.37
CA ASP A 99 14.42 -0.07 -4.79
C ASP A 99 13.61 1.01 -5.50
N GLN A 100 14.17 1.54 -6.59
CA GLN A 100 13.59 2.68 -7.30
C GLN A 100 12.18 2.38 -7.83
N ASP A 101 11.89 1.14 -8.22
CA ASP A 101 10.57 0.77 -8.75
C ASP A 101 9.47 1.02 -7.69
N PHE A 102 9.76 0.76 -6.41
CA PHE A 102 8.80 1.05 -5.34
C PHE A 102 8.68 2.54 -5.04
N LEU A 103 9.77 3.31 -5.18
CA LEU A 103 9.73 4.76 -5.04
C LEU A 103 8.84 5.39 -6.11
N ASP A 104 8.99 4.96 -7.37
CA ASP A 104 8.22 5.50 -8.49
C ASP A 104 6.71 5.23 -8.33
N LEU A 105 6.35 4.03 -7.88
CA LEU A 105 4.98 3.67 -7.52
C LEU A 105 4.44 4.52 -6.36
N ALA A 106 5.23 4.70 -5.30
CA ALA A 106 4.85 5.50 -4.14
C ALA A 106 4.63 6.97 -4.52
N LEU A 107 5.54 7.55 -5.31
CA LEU A 107 5.46 8.92 -5.80
C LEU A 107 4.24 9.15 -6.69
N THR A 108 3.93 8.17 -7.55
CA THR A 108 2.75 8.22 -8.41
C THR A 108 1.47 8.25 -7.58
N SER A 109 1.35 7.36 -6.59
CA SER A 109 0.19 7.35 -5.69
C SER A 109 0.07 8.63 -4.87
N TRP A 110 1.18 9.11 -4.30
CA TRP A 110 1.22 10.38 -3.56
C TRP A 110 0.78 11.56 -4.42
N THR A 111 1.27 11.64 -5.66
CA THR A 111 0.93 12.71 -6.60
C THR A 111 -0.56 12.66 -6.98
N SER A 112 -1.12 11.46 -7.15
CA SER A 112 -2.55 11.28 -7.39
C SER A 112 -3.39 11.80 -6.22
N ALA A 113 -3.07 11.37 -4.99
CA ALA A 113 -3.78 11.81 -3.78
C ALA A 113 -3.64 13.33 -3.54
N ARG A 114 -2.47 13.89 -3.81
CA ARG A 114 -2.18 15.33 -3.63
C ARG A 114 -3.15 16.22 -4.42
N ARG A 115 -3.63 15.78 -5.59
CA ARG A 115 -4.62 16.51 -6.40
C ARG A 115 -5.93 16.76 -5.66
N TYR A 116 -6.23 15.98 -4.63
CA TYR A 116 -7.43 16.09 -3.80
C TYR A 116 -7.18 16.76 -2.44
N THR A 117 -5.95 17.24 -2.20
CA THR A 117 -5.58 18.00 -1.00
C THR A 117 -5.37 19.47 -1.34
N LEU A 118 -5.64 20.34 -0.36
CA LEU A 118 -5.43 21.78 -0.51
C LEU A 118 -4.01 22.16 -0.06
N SER A 119 -3.24 22.81 -0.95
CA SER A 119 -2.03 23.52 -0.56
C SER A 119 -2.38 24.88 0.07
N GLN A 120 -1.45 25.46 0.84
CA GLN A 120 -1.56 26.84 1.35
C GLN A 120 -1.81 27.84 0.21
N GLU A 121 -1.13 27.67 -0.92
CA GLU A 121 -1.31 28.51 -2.10
C GLU A 121 -2.71 28.38 -2.68
N GLN A 122 -3.25 27.15 -2.76
CA GLN A 122 -4.60 26.87 -3.26
C GLN A 122 -5.69 27.42 -2.32
N ILE A 123 -5.43 27.42 -1.00
CA ILE A 123 -6.28 28.09 -0.01
C ILE A 123 -6.27 29.60 -0.24
N ALA A 124 -5.10 30.19 -0.47
CA ALA A 124 -4.95 31.63 -0.71
C ALA A 124 -5.55 32.07 -2.07
N SER A 125 -5.47 31.22 -3.10
CA SER A 125 -5.99 31.52 -4.44
C SER A 125 -7.45 31.14 -4.64
N GLY A 126 -8.04 30.34 -3.75
CA GLY A 126 -9.41 29.81 -3.91
C GLY A 126 -9.57 28.88 -5.12
N THR A 127 -8.49 28.25 -5.57
CA THR A 127 -8.50 27.38 -6.76
C THR A 127 -7.76 26.08 -6.49
N THR A 128 -8.29 24.96 -6.97
CA THR A 128 -7.62 23.64 -6.92
C THR A 128 -7.53 23.03 -8.30
N ASP A 129 -6.64 22.06 -8.47
CA ASP A 129 -6.40 21.36 -9.75
C ASP A 129 -7.63 20.58 -10.24
N VAL A 130 -8.52 20.20 -9.33
CA VAL A 130 -9.69 19.34 -9.62
C VAL A 130 -11.02 20.07 -9.53
N LYS A 131 -11.11 21.21 -8.84
CA LYS A 131 -12.36 21.96 -8.68
C LYS A 131 -12.12 23.42 -8.28
N GLN A 132 -12.85 24.35 -8.88
CA GLN A 132 -12.89 25.74 -8.41
C GLN A 132 -13.97 25.91 -7.35
N PHE A 133 -13.59 26.38 -6.17
CA PHE A 133 -14.51 26.72 -5.09
C PHE A 133 -13.91 27.86 -4.28
N ASN A 134 -14.74 28.86 -3.94
CA ASN A 134 -14.31 29.94 -3.06
C ASN A 134 -14.06 29.35 -1.66
N VAL A 135 -12.79 29.30 -1.25
CA VAL A 135 -12.41 28.94 0.11
C VAL A 135 -12.71 30.14 1.01
N SER A 136 -13.85 30.12 1.71
CA SER A 136 -14.18 31.14 2.69
C SER A 136 -13.37 30.93 3.96
N ILE A 137 -12.39 31.80 4.22
CA ILE A 137 -11.66 31.85 5.49
C ILE A 137 -12.53 32.64 6.47
N SER A 138 -13.48 31.98 7.12
CA SER A 138 -14.19 32.53 8.27
C SER A 138 -14.00 31.59 9.46
N CYS A 139 -13.29 32.06 10.48
CA CYS A 139 -13.28 31.46 11.81
C CYS A 139 -14.48 31.98 12.61
#